data_AF-A0A803NZ68-F1
#
_entry.id   AF-A0A803NZ68-F1
#
_cell.length_a   1.000
_cell.length_b   1.000
_cell.length_c   1.000
_cell.angle_alpha   90.00
_cell.angle_beta   90.00
_cell.angle_gamma   90.00
#
_symmetry.space_group_name_H-M   'P 1'
#
loop_
_entity.id
_entity.type
_entity.pdbx_description
1 polymer ?
#
loop_
_entity_poly.entity_id
_entity_poly.type
_entity_poly.pdbx_seq_one_letter_code
_entity_poly.pdbx_strand_id
1 'polypeptide(L)'
;MAEYWVEAQIPQQKLYNGIQFPSVLSPSSTAPPSSLSVLTKTIQTQKPYLQSLLHKSGALLLRGFPVSTASDFNDVVEAFGFEEFPYVGGAAPRSNVVGRVFTANESPPDQKIPFHHEMAQVPEFPAKVFFFCEIEPANGGETPIVLSHIVYERMRAKYPEFVERLEEHGLIYTRILGEGDDPSSPIGRGWQSTFLTKDKSVAQQRFFFSFLTPLTDLNTTEL
;
A
#
# COMPACT_ATOMS: atom_id res chain seq x y z
N MET A 1 -13.26 16.03 -25.49
CA MET A 1 -12.83 14.62 -25.34
C MET A 1 -13.93 13.95 -24.55
N ALA A 2 -14.58 12.90 -25.07
CA ALA A 2 -15.48 12.11 -24.23
C ALA A 2 -14.71 11.70 -22.98
N GLU A 3 -15.30 11.90 -21.80
CA GLU A 3 -14.65 11.62 -20.52
C GLU A 3 -14.33 10.13 -20.50
N TYR A 4 -13.06 9.75 -20.70
CA TYR A 4 -12.63 8.35 -20.71
C TYR A 4 -12.97 7.65 -19.40
N TRP A 5 -12.96 8.42 -18.31
CA TRP A 5 -13.41 8.02 -16.99
C TRP A 5 -14.87 8.39 -16.79
N VAL A 6 -15.64 7.49 -16.22
CA VAL A 6 -16.94 7.77 -15.60
C VAL A 6 -16.82 7.49 -14.11
N GLU A 7 -17.23 8.44 -13.28
CA GLU A 7 -17.39 8.19 -11.86
C GLU A 7 -18.53 7.17 -11.65
N ALA A 8 -18.18 6.02 -11.11
CA ALA A 8 -19.10 4.94 -10.84
C ALA A 8 -19.45 4.88 -9.34
N GLN A 9 -20.59 4.27 -9.05
CA GLN A 9 -21.04 4.00 -7.69
C GLN A 9 -21.06 2.49 -7.45
N ILE A 10 -20.60 2.07 -6.28
CA ILE A 10 -20.64 0.67 -5.84
C ILE A 10 -21.32 0.59 -4.46
N PRO A 11 -22.05 -0.49 -4.15
CA PRO A 11 -22.80 -0.59 -2.89
C PRO A 11 -21.95 -0.45 -1.62
N GLN A 12 -20.66 -0.78 -1.71
CA GLN A 12 -19.73 -0.80 -0.57
C GLN A 12 -19.16 0.58 -0.22
N GLN A 13 -19.27 1.57 -1.12
CA GLN A 13 -18.76 2.92 -0.88
C GLN A 13 -19.43 3.57 0.34
N LYS A 14 -18.68 4.45 1.00
CA LYS A 14 -19.18 5.30 2.08
C LYS A 14 -19.06 6.76 1.70
N LEU A 15 -19.97 7.57 2.21
CA LEU A 15 -19.95 9.02 2.04
C LEU A 15 -19.43 9.69 3.31
N TYR A 16 -18.36 10.48 3.20
CA TYR A 16 -17.81 11.30 4.29
C TYR A 16 -17.72 12.75 3.82
N ASN A 17 -18.41 13.66 4.50
CA ASN A 17 -18.46 15.09 4.16
C ASN A 17 -18.78 15.36 2.67
N GLY A 18 -19.67 14.55 2.09
CA GLY A 18 -20.06 14.66 0.67
C GLY A 18 -19.07 14.02 -0.32
N ILE A 19 -17.99 13.39 0.14
CA ILE A 19 -16.98 12.71 -0.68
C ILE A 19 -17.18 11.19 -0.58
N GLN A 20 -17.23 10.51 -1.74
CA GLN A 20 -17.29 9.04 -1.79
C GLN A 20 -15.93 8.41 -1.48
N PHE A 21 -15.94 7.36 -0.67
CA PHE A 21 -14.75 6.58 -0.29
C PHE A 21 -14.96 5.09 -0.58
N PRO A 22 -14.09 4.48 -1.41
CA PRO A 22 -13.12 5.13 -2.31
C PRO A 22 -13.83 5.89 -3.45
N SER A 23 -13.14 6.77 -4.17
CA SER A 23 -13.61 7.17 -5.51
C SER A 23 -13.49 5.99 -6.46
N VAL A 24 -14.45 5.79 -7.36
CA VAL A 24 -14.43 4.67 -8.33
C VAL A 24 -14.56 5.24 -9.73
N LEU A 25 -13.63 4.87 -10.61
CA LEU A 25 -13.68 5.22 -12.03
C LEU A 25 -13.84 3.95 -12.86
N SER A 26 -14.66 4.05 -13.90
CA SER A 26 -14.87 3.01 -14.90
C SER A 26 -14.75 3.57 -16.32
N PRO A 27 -14.53 2.72 -17.34
CA PRO A 27 -14.53 3.17 -18.72
C PRO A 27 -15.89 3.77 -19.10
N SER A 28 -15.87 4.87 -19.84
CA SER A 28 -17.09 5.43 -20.42
C SER A 28 -17.69 4.51 -21.49
N SER A 29 -19.00 4.26 -21.39
CA SER A 29 -19.76 3.49 -22.38
C SER A 29 -19.86 4.18 -23.75
N THR A 30 -19.52 5.47 -23.81
CA THR A 30 -19.54 6.29 -25.04
C THR A 30 -18.15 6.46 -25.66
N ALA A 31 -17.10 5.99 -24.98
CA ALA A 31 -15.74 5.99 -25.49
C ALA A 31 -15.48 4.75 -26.37
N PRO A 32 -14.48 4.79 -27.27
CA PRO A 32 -13.99 3.59 -27.95
C PRO A 32 -13.57 2.51 -26.94
N PRO A 33 -13.58 1.21 -27.32
CA PRO A 33 -13.12 0.14 -26.46
C PRO A 33 -11.77 0.47 -25.83
N SER A 34 -11.69 0.37 -24.51
CA SER A 34 -10.45 0.62 -23.81
C SER A 34 -9.42 -0.43 -24.19
N SER A 35 -8.21 0.00 -24.54
CA SER A 35 -7.00 -0.83 -24.58
C SER A 35 -6.06 -0.44 -23.44
N LEU A 36 -5.08 -1.28 -23.12
CA LEU A 36 -4.05 -0.95 -22.13
C LEU A 36 -3.28 0.32 -22.53
N SER A 37 -2.93 0.47 -23.80
CA SER A 37 -2.22 1.65 -24.31
C SER A 37 -3.03 2.94 -24.21
N VAL A 38 -4.35 2.87 -24.42
CA VAL A 38 -5.25 4.01 -24.22
C VAL A 38 -5.35 4.34 -22.73
N LEU A 39 -5.44 3.33 -21.86
CA LEU A 39 -5.47 3.52 -20.41
C LEU A 39 -4.22 4.23 -19.90
N THR A 40 -3.02 3.71 -20.19
CA THR A 40 -1.76 4.27 -19.71
C THR A 40 -1.55 5.70 -20.22
N LYS A 41 -1.83 5.95 -21.50
CA LYS A 41 -1.80 7.31 -22.07
C LYS A 41 -2.82 8.25 -21.40
N THR A 42 -4.00 7.74 -21.06
CA THR A 42 -5.02 8.56 -20.39
C THR A 42 -4.64 8.86 -18.94
N ILE A 43 -4.05 7.91 -18.22
CA ILE A 43 -3.47 8.13 -16.88
C ILE A 43 -2.42 9.24 -16.94
N GLN A 44 -1.49 9.18 -17.91
CA GLN A 44 -0.45 10.18 -18.07
C GLN A 44 -1.03 11.58 -18.36
N THR A 45 -1.98 11.67 -19.30
CA THR A 45 -2.57 12.96 -19.72
C THR A 45 -3.54 13.54 -18.70
N GLN A 46 -4.20 12.71 -17.89
CA GLN A 46 -5.17 13.14 -16.87
C GLN A 46 -4.63 13.00 -15.44
N LYS A 47 -3.30 12.92 -15.27
CA LYS A 47 -2.64 12.82 -13.98
C LYS A 47 -3.13 13.86 -12.96
N PRO A 48 -3.30 15.17 -13.30
CA PRO A 48 -3.82 16.14 -12.34
C PRO A 48 -5.22 15.82 -11.82
N TYR A 49 -6.11 15.33 -12.70
CA TYR A 49 -7.47 14.94 -12.33
C TYR A 49 -7.46 13.74 -11.39
N LEU A 50 -6.73 12.67 -11.74
CA LEU A 50 -6.62 11.46 -10.92
C LEU A 50 -6.00 11.76 -9.55
N GLN A 51 -4.97 12.61 -9.51
CA GLN A 51 -4.37 13.06 -8.25
C GLN A 51 -5.34 13.90 -7.41
N SER A 52 -6.15 14.75 -8.03
CA SER A 52 -7.17 15.53 -7.31
C SER A 52 -8.24 14.64 -6.68
N LEU A 53 -8.67 13.57 -7.38
CA LEU A 53 -9.60 12.58 -6.85
C LEU A 53 -8.98 11.79 -5.70
N LEU A 54 -7.75 11.31 -5.88
CA LEU A 54 -7.03 10.57 -4.84
C LEU A 54 -6.81 11.45 -3.60
N HIS A 55 -6.47 12.73 -3.78
CA HIS A 55 -6.29 13.67 -2.68
C HIS A 55 -7.57 13.89 -1.88
N LYS A 56 -8.73 14.01 -2.55
CA LYS A 56 -10.03 14.21 -1.89
C LYS A 56 -10.55 12.96 -1.20
N SER A 57 -10.48 11.81 -1.88
CA SER A 57 -11.10 10.57 -1.42
C SER A 57 -10.19 9.71 -0.55
N GLY A 58 -8.86 9.86 -0.67
CA GLY A 58 -7.87 9.01 0.00
C GLY A 58 -7.63 7.66 -0.67
N ALA A 59 -8.52 7.20 -1.56
CA ALA A 59 -8.34 5.96 -2.32
C ALA A 59 -9.13 5.99 -3.64
N LEU A 60 -8.53 5.45 -4.70
CA LEU A 60 -9.11 5.41 -6.05
C LEU A 60 -9.16 3.95 -6.55
N LEU A 61 -10.34 3.49 -6.94
CA LEU A 61 -10.55 2.20 -7.60
C LEU A 61 -10.78 2.40 -9.10
N LEU A 62 -9.90 1.83 -9.93
CA LEU A 62 -10.10 1.75 -11.37
C LEU A 62 -10.73 0.39 -11.71
N ARG A 63 -11.98 0.37 -12.17
CA ARG A 63 -12.74 -0.87 -12.40
C ARG A 63 -13.24 -0.97 -13.84
N GLY A 64 -13.03 -2.13 -14.46
CA GLY A 64 -13.51 -2.43 -15.82
C GLY A 64 -12.50 -2.12 -16.93
N PHE A 65 -11.24 -1.88 -16.59
CA PHE A 65 -10.17 -1.63 -17.54
C PHE A 65 -9.44 -2.92 -17.96
N PRO A 66 -8.82 -2.95 -19.15
CA PRO A 66 -8.15 -4.14 -19.69
C PRO A 66 -6.76 -4.33 -19.06
N VAL A 67 -6.73 -4.70 -17.79
CA VAL A 67 -5.51 -5.01 -17.02
C VAL A 67 -5.67 -6.44 -16.52
N SER A 68 -4.96 -7.39 -17.15
CA SER A 68 -5.20 -8.83 -16.94
C SER A 68 -3.98 -9.57 -16.43
N THR A 69 -2.80 -8.95 -16.44
CA THR A 69 -1.54 -9.56 -16.02
C THR A 69 -0.73 -8.62 -15.13
N ALA A 70 0.20 -9.17 -14.35
CA ALA A 70 1.17 -8.38 -13.61
C ALA A 70 1.96 -7.40 -14.50
N SER A 71 2.23 -7.75 -15.76
CA SER A 71 2.89 -6.85 -16.72
C SER A 71 2.01 -5.66 -17.09
N ASP A 72 0.73 -5.91 -17.39
CA ASP A 72 -0.23 -4.83 -17.68
C ASP A 72 -0.36 -3.88 -16.47
N PHE A 73 -0.39 -4.46 -15.27
CA PHE A 73 -0.44 -3.70 -14.04
C PHE A 73 0.82 -2.87 -13.81
N ASN A 74 2.01 -3.41 -14.10
CA ASN A 74 3.25 -2.64 -14.06
C ASN A 74 3.20 -1.42 -14.99
N ASP A 75 2.69 -1.58 -16.22
CA ASP A 75 2.54 -0.47 -17.17
C ASP A 75 1.58 0.62 -16.65
N VAL A 76 0.51 0.22 -15.94
CA VAL A 76 -0.39 1.15 -15.25
C VAL A 76 0.32 1.89 -14.13
N VAL A 77 1.09 1.18 -13.28
CA VAL A 77 1.86 1.79 -12.18
C VAL A 77 2.88 2.80 -12.74
N GLU A 78 3.61 2.43 -13.78
CA GLU A 78 4.57 3.31 -14.48
C GLU A 78 3.87 4.53 -15.08
N ALA A 79 2.67 4.38 -15.65
CA ALA A 79 1.91 5.48 -16.23
C ALA A 79 1.51 6.56 -15.21
N PHE A 80 1.32 6.20 -13.93
CA PHE A 80 1.10 7.19 -12.87
C PHE A 80 2.35 8.05 -12.60
N GLY A 81 3.54 7.54 -12.92
CA GLY A 81 4.81 8.24 -12.75
C GLY A 81 5.05 8.68 -11.30
N PHE A 82 4.72 7.81 -10.35
CA PHE A 82 5.18 7.94 -8.96
C PHE A 82 6.54 7.28 -8.82
N GLU A 83 7.38 7.79 -7.91
CA GLU A 83 8.65 7.15 -7.59
C GLU A 83 8.41 5.81 -6.88
N GLU A 84 9.24 4.82 -7.19
CA GLU A 84 9.20 3.53 -6.51
C GLU A 84 9.73 3.69 -5.08
N PHE A 85 9.02 3.10 -4.12
CA PHE A 85 9.51 3.00 -2.77
C PHE A 85 10.32 1.70 -2.62
N PRO A 86 11.63 1.75 -2.32
CA PRO A 86 12.44 0.54 -2.16
C PRO A 86 11.95 -0.24 -0.92
N TYR A 87 11.55 -1.49 -1.11
CA TYR A 87 11.02 -2.31 -0.01
C TYR A 87 12.15 -2.84 0.88
N VAL A 88 12.61 -2.00 1.81
CA VAL A 88 13.61 -2.34 2.83
C VAL A 88 12.95 -2.37 4.21
N GLY A 89 13.17 -3.43 4.99
CA GLY A 89 12.69 -3.52 6.37
C GLY A 89 11.21 -3.89 6.57
N GLY A 90 10.47 -4.24 5.50
CA GLY A 90 9.09 -4.70 5.62
C GLY A 90 8.95 -6.04 6.36
N ALA A 91 7.78 -6.28 6.97
CA ALA A 91 7.59 -7.39 7.90
C ALA A 91 7.23 -8.73 7.24
N ALA A 92 6.61 -8.71 6.05
CA ALA A 92 6.16 -9.91 5.34
C ALA A 92 7.10 -10.25 4.17
N PRO A 93 7.38 -11.53 3.89
CA PRO A 93 8.08 -11.94 2.68
C PRO A 93 7.28 -11.51 1.45
N ARG A 94 8.00 -11.01 0.43
CA ARG A 94 7.43 -10.60 -0.85
C ARG A 94 8.35 -11.06 -1.96
N SER A 95 7.76 -11.56 -3.04
CA SER A 95 8.48 -12.01 -4.22
C SER A 95 8.27 -11.00 -5.35
N ASN A 96 9.35 -10.57 -6.01
CA ASN A 96 9.23 -9.73 -7.20
C ASN A 96 8.63 -10.56 -8.35
N VAL A 97 7.62 -10.02 -9.02
CA VAL A 97 6.95 -10.67 -10.16
C VAL A 97 7.45 -10.07 -11.46
N VAL A 98 7.34 -8.75 -11.61
CA VAL A 98 7.81 -8.00 -12.79
C VAL A 98 7.92 -6.51 -12.45
N GLY A 99 9.04 -5.88 -12.82
CA GLY A 99 9.25 -4.45 -12.58
C GLY A 99 9.02 -4.08 -11.12
N ARG A 100 8.06 -3.17 -10.88
CA ARG A 100 7.68 -2.66 -9.54
C ARG A 100 6.57 -3.47 -8.86
N VAL A 101 6.20 -4.62 -9.43
CA VAL A 101 5.10 -5.47 -8.96
C VAL A 101 5.65 -6.62 -8.14
N PHE A 102 5.12 -6.77 -6.92
CA PHE A 102 5.47 -7.80 -5.97
C PHE A 102 4.20 -8.52 -5.48
N THR A 103 4.35 -9.75 -4.97
CA THR A 103 3.28 -10.41 -4.21
C THR A 103 2.98 -9.63 -2.92
N ALA A 104 1.70 -9.51 -2.54
CA ALA A 104 1.29 -8.66 -1.42
C ALA A 104 1.61 -9.27 -0.05
N ASN A 105 1.02 -10.43 0.25
CA ASN A 105 1.25 -11.18 1.48
C ASN A 105 1.04 -12.68 1.22
N GLU A 106 1.96 -13.52 1.70
CA GLU A 106 1.94 -14.99 1.53
C GLU A 106 1.49 -15.70 2.82
N SER A 107 0.86 -14.97 3.76
CA SER A 107 0.26 -15.57 4.95
C SER A 107 -0.85 -16.57 4.59
N PRO A 108 -1.15 -17.56 5.45
CA PRO A 108 -2.21 -18.54 5.18
C PRO A 108 -3.56 -17.87 4.90
N PRO A 109 -4.33 -18.36 3.92
CA PRO A 109 -5.55 -17.70 3.43
C PRO A 109 -6.70 -17.67 4.45
N ASP A 110 -6.64 -18.49 5.49
CA ASP A 110 -7.59 -18.51 6.61
C ASP A 110 -7.31 -17.43 7.67
N GLN A 111 -6.18 -16.74 7.57
CA GLN A 111 -5.77 -15.74 8.55
C GLN A 111 -6.23 -14.33 8.16
N LYS A 112 -6.81 -13.62 9.13
CA LYS A 112 -7.21 -12.23 8.95
C LYS A 112 -6.01 -11.30 9.15
N ILE A 113 -5.71 -10.49 8.14
CA ILE A 113 -4.72 -9.42 8.24
C ILE A 113 -5.34 -8.24 9.02
N PRO A 114 -4.74 -7.77 10.13
CA PRO A 114 -5.21 -6.60 10.86
C PRO A 114 -5.08 -5.31 10.05
N PHE A 115 -5.92 -4.31 10.35
CA PHE A 115 -5.74 -2.96 9.79
C PHE A 115 -4.42 -2.34 10.25
N HIS A 116 -3.72 -1.73 9.30
CA HIS A 116 -2.46 -1.01 9.53
C HIS A 116 -2.24 0.01 8.41
N HIS A 117 -1.30 0.93 8.63
CA HIS A 117 -0.65 1.65 7.53
C HIS A 117 0.54 0.81 7.06
N GLU A 118 0.76 0.78 5.75
CA GLU A 118 1.88 0.05 5.15
C GLU A 118 3.20 0.57 5.74
N MET A 119 4.02 -0.34 6.29
CA MET A 119 5.32 -0.01 6.86
C MET A 119 5.28 1.07 7.96
N ALA A 120 4.25 1.08 8.81
CA ALA A 120 4.02 2.12 9.82
C ALA A 120 5.11 2.30 10.91
N GLN A 121 6.04 1.34 11.05
CA GLN A 121 7.09 1.37 12.09
C GLN A 121 8.51 1.58 11.53
N VAL A 122 8.64 1.99 10.27
CA VAL A 122 9.92 2.44 9.70
C VAL A 122 9.92 3.96 9.50
N PRO A 123 11.09 4.62 9.54
CA PRO A 123 11.16 6.09 9.44
C PRO A 123 10.63 6.62 8.11
N GLU A 124 10.92 5.90 7.03
CA GLU A 124 10.42 6.18 5.70
C GLU A 124 9.42 5.10 5.32
N PHE A 125 8.23 5.52 4.93
CA PHE A 125 7.12 4.65 4.57
C PHE A 125 6.52 5.10 3.24
N PRO A 126 5.89 4.20 2.49
CA PRO A 126 5.34 4.54 1.19
C PRO A 126 4.19 5.55 1.34
N ALA A 127 4.26 6.64 0.57
CA ALA A 127 3.18 7.64 0.54
C ALA A 127 1.90 7.10 -0.14
N LYS A 128 2.01 6.06 -0.97
CA LYS A 128 0.92 5.46 -1.76
C LYS A 128 1.21 3.98 -1.96
N VAL A 129 0.17 3.18 -2.08
CA VAL A 129 0.23 1.75 -2.42
C VAL A 129 -0.80 1.46 -3.51
N PHE A 130 -0.45 0.58 -4.44
CA PHE A 130 -1.36 0.06 -5.45
C PHE A 130 -1.67 -1.41 -5.17
N PHE A 131 -2.90 -1.81 -5.41
CA PHE A 131 -3.33 -3.20 -5.38
C PHE A 131 -3.95 -3.59 -6.72
N PHE A 132 -3.67 -4.82 -7.15
CA PHE A 132 -4.20 -5.40 -8.37
C PHE A 132 -4.69 -6.81 -8.13
N CYS A 133 -5.85 -7.13 -8.70
CA CYS A 133 -6.47 -8.44 -8.65
C CYS A 133 -6.29 -9.11 -10.01
N GLU A 134 -5.24 -9.93 -10.14
CA GLU A 134 -5.03 -10.75 -11.34
C GLU A 134 -6.00 -11.93 -11.40
N ILE A 135 -6.27 -12.55 -10.24
CA ILE A 135 -7.18 -13.69 -10.08
C ILE A 135 -8.18 -13.34 -8.99
N GLU A 136 -9.46 -13.32 -9.36
CA GLU A 136 -10.55 -13.07 -8.41
C GLU A 136 -10.65 -14.23 -7.39
N PRO A 137 -10.74 -13.93 -6.08
CA PRO A 137 -10.91 -14.96 -5.07
C PRO A 137 -12.29 -15.64 -5.22
N ALA A 138 -12.33 -16.96 -5.01
CA ALA A 138 -13.59 -17.72 -5.06
C ALA A 138 -14.58 -17.32 -3.94
N ASN A 139 -14.06 -16.91 -2.78
CA ASN A 139 -14.82 -16.39 -1.66
C ASN A 139 -13.89 -15.54 -0.76
N GLY A 140 -14.42 -14.46 -0.19
CA GLY A 140 -13.66 -13.56 0.67
C GLY A 140 -12.48 -12.92 -0.08
N GLY A 141 -11.32 -12.81 0.58
CA GLY A 141 -10.09 -12.31 -0.04
C GLY A 141 -10.14 -10.83 -0.43
N GLU A 142 -11.14 -10.09 0.03
CA GLU A 142 -11.17 -8.65 -0.16
C GLU A 142 -10.01 -7.99 0.59
N THR A 143 -9.62 -6.79 0.15
CA THR A 143 -8.70 -5.90 0.86
C THR A 143 -9.51 -4.75 1.46
N PRO A 144 -10.02 -4.87 2.71
CA PRO A 144 -10.77 -3.79 3.33
C PRO A 144 -9.89 -2.56 3.52
N ILE A 145 -10.44 -1.38 3.23
CA ILE A 145 -9.77 -0.09 3.43
C ILE A 145 -10.61 0.81 4.34
N VAL A 146 -9.94 1.67 5.10
CA VAL A 146 -10.57 2.60 6.04
C VAL A 146 -9.81 3.93 6.08
N LEU A 147 -10.53 5.03 6.25
CA LEU A 147 -9.95 6.36 6.41
C LEU A 147 -9.40 6.53 7.83
N SER A 148 -8.07 6.60 7.95
CA SER A 148 -7.41 6.69 9.26
C SER A 148 -7.78 7.95 10.06
N HIS A 149 -8.02 9.09 9.39
CA HIS A 149 -8.43 10.32 10.09
C HIS A 149 -9.83 10.17 10.72
N ILE A 150 -10.76 9.48 10.05
CA ILE A 150 -12.09 9.18 10.62
C ILE A 150 -11.97 8.26 11.84
N VAL A 151 -11.04 7.30 11.82
CA VAL A 151 -10.75 6.47 13.00
C VAL A 151 -10.24 7.32 14.14
N TYR A 152 -9.29 8.23 13.89
CA TYR A 152 -8.78 9.17 14.89
C TYR A 152 -9.89 10.04 15.49
N GLU A 153 -10.70 10.70 14.65
CA GLU A 153 -11.80 11.55 15.09
C GLU A 153 -12.79 10.80 15.99
N ARG A 154 -13.17 9.58 15.59
CA ARG A 154 -14.08 8.74 16.38
C ARG A 154 -13.45 8.24 17.68
N MET A 155 -12.17 7.89 17.66
CA MET A 155 -11.45 7.47 18.86
C MET A 155 -11.32 8.63 19.85
N ARG A 156 -10.96 9.82 19.37
CA ARG A 156 -10.85 11.02 20.21
C ARG A 156 -12.20 11.43 20.80
N ALA A 157 -13.28 11.37 20.01
CA ALA A 157 -14.62 11.67 20.51
C ALA A 157 -15.11 10.64 21.55
N LYS A 158 -14.75 9.36 21.39
CA LYS A 158 -15.23 8.27 22.26
C LYS A 158 -14.38 8.05 23.51
N TYR A 159 -13.06 8.20 23.39
CA TYR A 159 -12.08 7.92 24.43
C TYR A 159 -11.00 9.02 24.51
N PRO A 160 -11.38 10.27 24.85
CA PRO A 160 -10.47 11.42 24.79
C PRO A 160 -9.22 11.23 25.66
N GLU A 161 -9.37 10.80 26.91
CA GLU A 161 -8.24 10.59 27.84
C GLU A 161 -7.26 9.52 27.34
N PHE A 162 -7.76 8.47 26.67
CA PHE A 162 -6.90 7.44 26.08
C PHE A 162 -6.10 8.00 24.91
N VAL A 163 -6.73 8.79 24.04
CA VAL A 163 -6.05 9.44 22.91
C VAL A 163 -5.02 10.46 23.40
N GLU A 164 -5.33 11.26 24.42
CA GLU A 164 -4.37 12.19 25.03
C GLU A 164 -3.13 11.47 25.57
N ARG A 165 -3.31 10.33 26.27
CA ARG A 165 -2.18 9.51 26.73
C ARG A 165 -1.35 8.94 25.59
N LEU A 166 -1.98 8.57 24.46
CA LEU A 166 -1.25 8.13 23.27
C LEU A 166 -0.45 9.27 22.65
N GLU A 167 -1.00 10.48 22.60
CA GLU A 167 -0.32 11.66 22.08
C GLU A 167 0.85 12.07 23.00
N GLU A 168 0.70 11.97 24.32
CA GLU A 168 1.74 12.31 25.29
C GLU A 168 2.86 11.28 25.36
N HIS A 169 2.53 9.98 25.33
CA HIS A 169 3.49 8.92 25.65
C HIS A 169 3.87 8.03 24.45
N GLY A 170 3.10 8.04 23.37
CA GLY A 170 3.27 7.13 22.25
C GLY A 170 2.99 5.66 22.60
N LEU A 171 3.66 4.75 21.88
CA LEU A 171 3.51 3.30 22.00
C LEU A 171 4.87 2.61 22.00
N ILE A 172 4.98 1.49 22.72
CA ILE A 172 6.13 0.59 22.67
C ILE A 172 5.72 -0.69 21.96
N TYR A 173 6.45 -1.04 20.90
CA TYR A 173 6.29 -2.29 20.18
C TYR A 173 7.46 -3.22 20.50
N THR A 174 7.15 -4.43 20.97
CA THR A 174 8.14 -5.50 21.17
C THR A 174 7.95 -6.55 20.09
N ARG A 175 8.98 -6.78 19.28
CA ARG A 175 9.00 -7.84 18.26
C ARG A 175 10.16 -8.78 18.52
N ILE A 176 9.86 -10.08 18.58
CA ILE A 176 10.86 -11.14 18.72
C ILE A 176 11.06 -11.75 17.34
N LEU A 177 12.27 -11.64 16.79
CA LEU A 177 12.62 -12.17 15.47
C LEU A 177 13.41 -13.46 15.64
N GLY A 178 12.97 -14.53 14.98
CA GLY A 178 13.74 -15.77 14.85
C GLY A 178 14.97 -15.58 13.97
N GLU A 179 15.83 -16.59 13.87
CA GLU A 179 17.02 -16.54 13.01
C GLU A 179 16.67 -16.54 11.53
N GLY A 180 15.83 -17.49 11.10
CA GLY A 180 15.30 -17.59 9.73
C GLY A 180 13.83 -17.16 9.64
N ASP A 181 13.31 -17.20 8.42
CA ASP A 181 11.90 -16.90 8.14
C ASP A 181 11.00 -18.10 8.46
N ASP A 182 9.88 -17.84 9.12
CA ASP A 182 8.81 -18.80 9.41
C ASP A 182 7.58 -18.51 8.54
N PRO A 183 7.34 -19.28 7.46
CA PRO A 183 6.22 -19.05 6.56
C PRO A 183 4.85 -19.35 7.20
N SER A 184 4.81 -20.02 8.37
CA SER A 184 3.56 -20.30 9.07
C SER A 184 3.07 -19.12 9.93
N SER A 185 3.92 -18.11 10.14
CA SER A 185 3.62 -16.95 10.98
C SER A 185 3.40 -15.69 10.13
N PRO A 186 2.33 -14.90 10.39
CA PRO A 186 2.05 -13.66 9.65
C PRO A 186 3.11 -12.55 9.89
N ILE A 187 3.93 -12.70 10.91
CA ILE A 187 5.07 -11.83 11.22
C ILE A 187 6.39 -12.60 11.22
N GLY A 188 6.43 -13.74 10.53
CA GLY A 188 7.48 -14.76 10.63
C GLY A 188 8.83 -14.40 10.01
N ARG A 189 8.98 -13.22 9.41
CA ARG A 189 10.30 -12.78 8.92
C ARG A 189 11.32 -12.75 10.06
N GLY A 190 12.45 -13.45 9.88
CA GLY A 190 13.55 -13.53 10.83
C GLY A 190 14.45 -12.29 10.80
N TRP A 191 15.38 -12.18 11.74
CA TRP A 191 16.30 -11.05 11.81
C TRP A 191 17.26 -11.02 10.62
N GLN A 192 17.65 -12.17 10.08
CA GLN A 192 18.57 -12.23 8.95
C GLN A 192 17.98 -11.59 7.70
N SER A 193 16.72 -11.90 7.39
CA SER A 193 15.96 -11.31 6.27
C SER A 193 15.51 -9.89 6.57
N THR A 194 15.24 -9.54 7.84
CA THR A 194 14.88 -8.17 8.24
C THR A 194 16.04 -7.21 8.05
N PHE A 195 17.24 -7.61 8.47
CA PHE A 195 18.43 -6.78 8.43
C PHE A 195 19.35 -7.11 7.25
N LEU A 196 18.96 -8.01 6.34
CA LEU A 196 19.71 -8.42 5.14
C LEU A 196 21.15 -8.85 5.43
N THR A 197 21.38 -9.60 6.51
CA THR A 197 22.71 -10.05 6.93
C THR A 197 22.64 -11.29 7.81
N LYS A 198 23.70 -12.10 7.80
CA LYS A 198 23.90 -13.23 8.74
C LYS A 198 24.85 -12.90 9.89
N ASP A 199 25.40 -11.68 9.90
CA ASP A 199 26.29 -11.20 10.96
C ASP A 199 25.49 -10.40 12.00
N LYS A 200 25.52 -10.87 13.25
CA LYS A 200 24.80 -10.24 14.38
C LYS A 200 25.29 -8.81 14.67
N SER A 201 26.58 -8.54 14.50
CA SER A 201 27.14 -7.20 14.72
C SER A 201 26.64 -6.21 13.68
N VAL A 202 26.61 -6.62 12.41
CA VAL A 202 26.07 -5.82 11.30
C VAL A 202 24.56 -5.63 11.47
N ALA A 203 23.82 -6.66 11.90
CA ALA A 203 22.39 -6.54 12.17
C ALA A 203 22.10 -5.52 13.29
N GLN A 204 22.87 -5.55 14.37
CA GLN A 204 22.74 -4.60 15.47
C GLN A 204 23.05 -3.16 15.01
N GLN A 205 24.11 -2.96 14.22
CA GLN A 205 24.41 -1.65 13.63
C GLN A 205 23.24 -1.15 12.75
N ARG A 206 22.76 -1.98 11.82
CA ARG A 206 21.63 -1.65 10.94
C ARG A 206 20.36 -1.33 11.73
N PHE A 207 20.07 -2.08 12.80
CA PHE A 207 18.97 -1.76 13.70
C PHE A 207 19.10 -0.35 14.26
N PHE A 208 20.25 0.01 14.83
CA PHE A 208 20.46 1.37 15.35
C PHE A 208 20.33 2.44 14.25
N PHE A 209 20.91 2.23 13.07
CA PHE A 209 20.79 3.19 11.96
C PHE A 209 19.35 3.35 11.45
N SER A 210 18.59 2.26 11.35
CA SER A 210 17.18 2.28 10.93
C SER A 210 16.25 3.04 11.88
N PHE A 211 16.67 3.32 13.12
CA PHE A 211 15.89 4.12 14.07
C PHE A 211 16.51 5.48 14.41
N LEU A 212 17.70 5.79 13.87
CA LEU A 212 18.44 7.03 14.18
C LEU A 212 18.75 7.90 12.96
N THR A 213 18.55 7.42 11.74
CA THR A 213 18.89 8.14 10.48
C THR A 213 17.86 7.88 9.37
N PRO A 214 17.48 8.89 8.57
CA PRO A 214 16.69 8.70 7.35
C PRO A 214 17.38 7.75 6.35
N LEU A 215 16.62 6.90 5.64
CA LEU A 215 17.17 5.93 4.66
C LEU A 215 17.79 6.63 3.43
N THR A 216 17.49 7.91 3.18
CA THR A 216 18.10 8.69 2.08
C THR A 216 19.63 8.74 2.12
N ASP A 217 20.25 8.48 3.27
CA ASP A 217 21.72 8.54 3.45
C ASP A 217 22.40 7.16 3.29
N LEU A 218 21.66 6.07 3.05
CA LEU A 218 22.22 4.73 2.92
C LEU A 218 22.77 4.41 1.52
N ASN A 219 22.55 5.28 0.52
CA ASN A 219 23.06 5.11 -0.84
C ASN A 219 24.51 5.62 -1.04
N THR A 220 25.18 6.12 0.01
CA THR A 220 26.51 6.73 -0.10
C THR A 220 27.66 5.98 0.57
N THR A 221 27.44 4.75 1.06
CA THR A 221 28.57 3.88 1.45
C THR A 221 28.77 2.80 0.40
N GLU A 222 29.80 3.03 -0.42
CA GLU A 222 30.36 2.14 -1.45
C GLU A 222 30.52 0.70 -0.96
N LEU A 223 30.27 -0.24 -1.89
CA LEU A 223 30.66 -1.66 -1.82
C LEU A 223 32.18 -1.82 -1.71
#